data_AF-A0A535RF17-F1
#
_entry.id   AF-A0A535RF17-F1
#
_cell.length_a   1.000
_cell.length_b   1.000
_cell.length_c   1.000
_cell.angle_alpha   90.00
_cell.angle_beta   90.00
_cell.angle_gamma   90.00
#
_symmetry.space_group_name_H-M   'P 1'
#
loop_
_entity.id
_entity.type
_entity.pdbx_description
1 polymer ?
#
loop_
_entity_poly.entity_id
_entity_poly.type
_entity_poly.pdbx_seq_one_letter_code
_entity_poly.pdbx_strand_id
1 'polypeptide(L)'
;MMRFADMVLAQSTEDAEIVGREEELGALARFIDDIDRRPAGLVLEGEAGVGKTTLWRAAMRVAETKGHGIGGIIVSNVKRVAISNHKLIRTGNAIAVYTPASEVLVSGNQVEDSLFSGIRVDGNPFGCCSYPTGPTSIAVADNTVKRAGTAVPQDGILLNRTSHSTVVENRVEGSNRDGIDVRDSTEILVVDNQADSNARDGIRNRGTSAGNSFKDNRMHGNAEHDAHDENRTLNTWTDNICTTDFPAGTICRP
;
A
#
# COMPACT_ATOMS: atom_id res chain seq x y z
N MET A 1 -13.83 21.73 16.17
CA MET A 1 -13.84 20.89 14.94
C MET A 1 -13.33 21.78 13.82
N MET A 2 -12.13 21.49 13.31
CA MET A 2 -11.43 22.30 12.30
C MET A 2 -12.18 22.19 10.95
N ARG A 3 -12.33 23.28 10.20
CA ARG A 3 -13.08 23.23 8.92
C ARG A 3 -12.26 22.47 7.89
N PHE A 4 -12.93 21.83 6.93
CA PHE A 4 -12.28 21.03 5.89
C PHE A 4 -11.20 21.78 5.09
N ALA A 5 -11.39 23.06 4.82
CA ALA A 5 -10.37 23.90 4.18
C ALA A 5 -9.11 24.04 5.04
N ASP A 6 -9.28 24.17 6.36
CA ASP A 6 -8.17 24.33 7.30
C ASP A 6 -7.34 23.03 7.43
N MET A 7 -7.97 21.87 7.26
CA MET A 7 -7.29 20.56 7.27
C MET A 7 -6.47 20.31 6.00
N VAL A 8 -6.91 20.86 4.86
CA VAL A 8 -6.16 20.84 3.60
C VAL A 8 -4.90 21.70 3.67
N LEU A 9 -4.95 22.80 4.43
CA LEU A 9 -3.83 23.72 4.64
C LEU A 9 -2.83 23.19 5.69
N ALA A 10 -3.31 22.51 6.73
CA ALA A 10 -2.50 22.17 7.91
C ALA A 10 -1.62 20.91 7.81
N GLN A 11 -1.74 20.07 6.76
CA GLN A 11 -0.96 18.83 6.62
C GLN A 11 0.13 18.89 5.52
N SER A 12 0.82 20.02 5.42
CA SER A 12 1.98 20.21 4.53
C SER A 12 3.29 20.20 5.35
N THR A 13 3.89 19.04 5.56
CA THR A 13 5.28 18.99 6.04
C THR A 13 6.29 18.66 4.95
N GLU A 14 5.87 18.17 3.80
CA GLU A 14 6.69 18.09 2.58
C GLU A 14 5.81 18.40 1.36
N ASP A 15 6.24 19.37 0.54
CA ASP A 15 5.60 20.01 -0.63
C ASP A 15 4.65 21.20 -0.39
N ALA A 16 4.94 22.28 -1.12
CA ALA A 16 4.42 23.63 -1.00
C ALA A 16 2.91 23.74 -0.74
N GLU A 17 2.56 24.52 0.28
CA GLU A 17 1.19 24.96 0.57
C GLU A 17 0.54 25.53 -0.71
N ILE A 18 -0.63 25.02 -1.07
CA ILE A 18 -1.38 25.52 -2.23
C ILE A 18 -2.09 26.81 -1.81
N VAL A 19 -1.45 27.96 -2.06
CA VAL A 19 -1.95 29.29 -1.69
C VAL A 19 -2.89 29.86 -2.77
N GLY A 20 -4.02 30.45 -2.37
CA GLY A 20 -4.90 31.22 -3.26
C GLY A 20 -5.77 30.37 -4.18
N ARG A 21 -6.21 29.20 -3.69
CA ARG A 21 -7.10 28.24 -4.39
C ARG A 21 -8.21 27.71 -3.47
N GLU A 22 -8.63 28.51 -2.50
CA GLU A 22 -9.53 28.12 -1.42
C GLU A 22 -10.92 27.72 -1.96
N GLU A 23 -11.37 28.38 -3.03
CA GLU A 23 -12.64 28.08 -3.69
C GLU A 23 -12.60 26.71 -4.40
N GLU A 24 -11.54 26.45 -5.16
CA GLU A 24 -11.34 25.19 -5.87
C GLU A 24 -11.13 24.03 -4.89
N LEU A 25 -10.33 24.22 -3.84
CA LEU A 25 -10.15 23.24 -2.77
C LEU A 25 -11.46 22.98 -2.03
N GLY A 26 -12.29 24.00 -1.80
CA GLY A 26 -13.63 23.87 -1.24
C GLY A 26 -14.62 23.13 -2.15
N ALA A 27 -14.50 23.28 -3.48
CA ALA A 27 -15.26 22.51 -4.45
C ALA A 27 -14.83 21.03 -4.47
N LEU A 28 -13.52 20.77 -4.41
CA LEU A 28 -12.97 19.42 -4.30
C LEU A 28 -13.43 18.71 -3.03
N ALA A 29 -13.36 19.38 -1.87
CA ALA A 29 -13.81 18.81 -0.61
C ALA A 29 -15.29 18.42 -0.64
N ARG A 30 -16.14 19.28 -1.22
CA ARG A 30 -17.57 19.00 -1.42
C ARG A 30 -17.82 17.85 -2.38
N PHE A 31 -17.10 17.80 -3.49
CA PHE A 31 -17.17 16.68 -4.42
C PHE A 31 -16.83 15.35 -3.73
N ILE A 32 -15.76 15.34 -2.93
CA ILE A 32 -15.32 14.16 -2.18
C ILE A 32 -16.35 13.77 -1.10
N ASP A 33 -17.06 14.73 -0.48
CA ASP A 33 -18.18 14.42 0.42
C ASP A 33 -19.42 13.89 -0.32
N ASP A 34 -19.63 14.33 -1.56
CA ASP A 34 -20.82 14.01 -2.35
C ASP A 34 -20.76 12.61 -2.98
N ILE A 35 -19.58 12.12 -3.35
CA ILE A 35 -19.40 10.79 -3.98
C ILE A 35 -19.88 9.64 -3.08
N ASP A 36 -19.94 9.86 -1.76
CA ASP A 36 -20.51 8.91 -0.79
C ASP A 36 -22.04 8.86 -0.80
N ARG A 37 -22.67 9.94 -1.21
CA ARG A 37 -24.11 10.16 -1.04
C ARG A 37 -24.86 10.03 -2.35
N ARG A 38 -24.21 10.28 -3.49
CA ARG A 38 -24.82 10.32 -4.82
C ARG A 38 -23.78 10.25 -5.94
N PRO A 39 -24.17 9.85 -7.17
CA PRO A 39 -23.33 10.04 -8.34
C PRO A 39 -22.93 11.51 -8.49
N ALA A 40 -21.64 11.77 -8.60
CA ALA A 40 -21.07 13.10 -8.75
C ALA A 40 -19.93 13.08 -9.78
N GLY A 41 -19.69 14.20 -10.45
CA GLY A 41 -18.60 14.38 -11.41
C GLY A 41 -17.79 15.62 -11.08
N LEU A 42 -16.48 15.54 -11.24
CA LEU A 42 -15.55 16.66 -11.10
C LEU A 42 -14.97 17.00 -12.47
N VAL A 43 -15.07 18.26 -12.87
CA VAL A 43 -14.43 18.79 -14.08
C VAL A 43 -13.44 19.86 -13.67
N LEU A 44 -12.17 19.69 -14.07
CA LEU A 44 -11.12 20.68 -13.86
C LEU A 44 -10.84 21.38 -15.20
N GLU A 45 -11.31 22.60 -15.34
CA GLU A 45 -11.16 23.41 -16.56
C GLU A 45 -10.16 24.55 -16.34
N GLY A 46 -9.55 25.02 -17.43
CA GLY A 46 -8.64 26.16 -17.43
C GLY A 46 -7.44 25.98 -18.34
N GLU A 47 -6.65 27.03 -18.49
CA GLU A 47 -5.49 27.05 -19.39
C GLU A 47 -4.41 26.04 -19.01
N ALA A 48 -3.61 25.62 -19.99
CA ALA A 48 -2.43 24.81 -19.73
C ALA A 48 -1.50 25.52 -18.73
N GLY A 49 -0.97 24.80 -17.73
CA GLY A 49 -0.09 25.36 -16.70
C GLY A 49 -0.79 26.04 -15.51
N VAL A 50 -2.12 26.23 -15.52
CA VAL A 50 -2.86 26.93 -14.44
C VAL A 50 -2.88 26.19 -13.08
N GLY A 51 -2.43 24.93 -13.04
CA GLY A 51 -2.37 24.13 -11.80
C GLY A 51 -3.43 23.03 -11.66
N LYS A 52 -4.14 22.63 -12.72
CA LYS A 52 -5.13 21.53 -12.69
C LYS A 52 -4.57 20.22 -12.12
N THR A 53 -3.35 19.84 -12.49
CA THR A 53 -2.67 18.64 -11.96
C THR A 53 -2.38 18.78 -10.46
N THR A 54 -2.07 19.99 -9.99
CA THR A 54 -1.85 20.27 -8.57
C THR A 54 -3.15 20.10 -7.77
N LEU A 55 -4.26 20.63 -8.28
CA LEU A 55 -5.59 20.43 -7.70
C LEU A 55 -6.03 18.96 -7.71
N TRP A 56 -5.76 18.23 -8.80
CA TRP A 56 -6.02 16.78 -8.87
C TRP A 56 -5.25 16.00 -7.80
N ARG A 57 -3.95 16.26 -7.61
CA ARG A 57 -3.16 15.60 -6.56
C ARG A 57 -3.65 15.95 -5.16
N ALA A 58 -4.06 17.20 -4.93
CA ALA A 58 -4.67 17.61 -3.67
C ALA A 58 -5.99 16.87 -3.41
N ALA A 59 -6.87 16.76 -4.41
CA ALA A 59 -8.11 16.01 -4.32
C ALA A 59 -7.86 14.54 -3.99
N MET A 60 -6.86 13.92 -4.62
CA MET A 60 -6.49 12.52 -4.37
C MET A 60 -6.00 12.30 -2.94
N ARG A 61 -5.17 13.21 -2.40
CA ARG A 61 -4.74 13.16 -0.99
C ARG A 61 -5.92 13.29 -0.03
N VAL A 62 -6.87 14.18 -0.33
CA VAL A 62 -8.07 14.35 0.50
C VAL A 62 -8.99 13.13 0.41
N ALA A 63 -9.21 12.60 -0.80
CA ALA A 63 -9.99 11.38 -1.01
C ALA A 63 -9.37 10.19 -0.25
N GLU A 64 -8.04 10.10 -0.21
CA GLU A 64 -7.30 9.12 0.58
C GLU A 64 -7.57 9.29 2.09
N THR A 65 -7.48 10.52 2.64
CA THR A 65 -7.77 10.77 4.06
C THR A 65 -9.22 10.47 4.46
N LYS A 66 -10.14 10.50 3.50
CA LYS A 66 -11.56 10.19 3.73
C LYS A 66 -11.96 8.76 3.34
N GLY A 67 -11.01 7.95 2.84
CA GLY A 67 -11.27 6.57 2.45
C GLY A 67 -11.97 6.38 1.09
N HIS A 68 -12.15 7.44 0.30
CA HIS A 68 -12.70 7.39 -1.06
C HIS A 68 -11.64 7.11 -2.13
N GLY A 69 -10.55 6.44 -1.76
CA GLY A 69 -9.46 6.13 -2.67
C GLY A 69 -10.01 5.49 -3.94
N ILE A 70 -9.69 6.06 -5.10
CA ILE A 70 -9.96 5.48 -6.42
C ILE A 70 -9.07 4.24 -6.57
N GLY A 71 -9.33 3.20 -5.78
CA GLY A 71 -8.67 1.91 -5.87
C GLY A 71 -9.09 1.18 -7.15
N GLY A 72 -8.29 0.21 -7.57
CA GLY A 72 -8.66 -0.65 -8.70
C GLY A 72 -9.80 -1.59 -8.29
N ILE A 73 -9.49 -2.51 -7.37
CA ILE A 73 -10.43 -3.45 -6.78
C ILE A 73 -10.30 -3.34 -5.26
N ILE A 74 -11.38 -2.96 -4.58
CA ILE A 74 -11.42 -2.86 -3.12
C ILE A 74 -12.47 -3.85 -2.60
N VAL A 75 -12.07 -4.69 -1.65
CA VAL A 75 -12.96 -5.59 -0.95
C VAL A 75 -12.85 -5.38 0.55
N SER A 76 -13.99 -5.31 1.22
CA SER A 76 -14.10 -5.16 2.67
C SER A 76 -15.42 -5.77 3.13
N ASN A 77 -15.48 -6.21 4.38
CA ASN A 77 -16.61 -6.97 4.93
C ASN A 77 -16.96 -8.20 4.09
N VAL A 78 -15.94 -8.97 3.71
CA VAL A 78 -16.08 -10.14 2.84
C VAL A 78 -15.53 -11.40 3.47
N LYS A 79 -16.07 -12.53 3.01
CA LYS A 79 -15.55 -13.86 3.27
C LYS A 79 -15.59 -14.68 1.98
N ARG A 80 -14.52 -15.43 1.67
CA ARG A 80 -14.43 -16.29 0.47
C ARG A 80 -14.58 -15.52 -0.84
N VAL A 81 -13.61 -14.65 -1.11
CA VAL A 81 -13.54 -13.89 -2.35
C VAL A 81 -12.24 -14.24 -3.07
N ALA A 82 -12.29 -14.40 -4.39
CA ALA A 82 -11.11 -14.53 -5.22
C ALA A 82 -11.02 -13.36 -6.19
N ILE A 83 -9.86 -12.72 -6.24
CA ILE A 83 -9.49 -11.67 -7.18
C ILE A 83 -8.33 -12.25 -7.99
N SER A 84 -8.63 -12.78 -9.19
CA SER A 84 -7.63 -13.50 -9.96
C SER A 84 -7.53 -13.09 -11.42
N ASN A 85 -6.30 -13.09 -11.94
CA ASN A 85 -5.99 -12.88 -13.36
C ASN A 85 -6.44 -11.51 -13.93
N HIS A 86 -6.37 -10.46 -13.12
CA HIS A 86 -6.66 -9.10 -13.57
C HIS A 86 -5.39 -8.34 -13.93
N LYS A 87 -5.48 -7.41 -14.90
CA LYS A 87 -4.45 -6.41 -15.15
C LYS A 87 -4.95 -5.03 -14.73
N LEU A 88 -4.23 -4.38 -13.81
CA LEU A 88 -4.55 -3.05 -13.30
C LEU A 88 -3.37 -2.10 -13.56
N ILE A 89 -3.66 -0.98 -14.21
CA ILE A 89 -2.63 0.00 -14.62
C ILE A 89 -3.05 1.38 -14.13
N ARG A 90 -2.14 2.10 -13.45
CA ARG A 90 -2.37 3.50 -13.01
C ARG A 90 -3.64 3.70 -12.18
N THR A 91 -3.93 2.77 -11.29
CA THR A 91 -4.98 2.85 -10.26
C THR A 91 -4.44 3.45 -8.96
N GLY A 92 -5.29 3.74 -7.97
CA GLY A 92 -4.88 4.12 -6.62
C GLY A 92 -4.13 2.99 -5.88
N ASN A 93 -4.74 2.41 -4.84
CA ASN A 93 -4.35 1.06 -4.43
C ASN A 93 -4.87 0.11 -5.50
N ALA A 94 -4.04 -0.69 -6.16
CA ALA A 94 -4.55 -1.49 -7.27
C ALA A 94 -5.51 -2.57 -6.76
N ILE A 95 -5.10 -3.33 -5.76
CA ILE A 95 -5.98 -4.27 -5.06
C ILE A 95 -5.91 -3.97 -3.56
N ALA A 96 -7.06 -3.77 -2.92
CA ALA A 96 -7.13 -3.50 -1.50
C ALA A 96 -8.09 -4.48 -0.81
N VAL A 97 -7.59 -5.17 0.22
CA VAL A 97 -8.34 -6.05 1.10
C VAL A 97 -8.37 -5.41 2.47
N TYR A 98 -9.50 -4.82 2.82
CA TYR A 98 -9.68 -4.09 4.06
C TYR A 98 -10.52 -4.85 5.07
N THR A 99 -10.30 -4.55 6.34
CA THR A 99 -11.05 -5.14 7.45
C THR A 99 -12.55 -4.77 7.43
N PRO A 100 -13.43 -5.68 7.91
CA PRO A 100 -13.14 -7.08 8.22
C PRO A 100 -13.09 -7.91 6.93
N ALA A 101 -12.10 -8.78 6.76
CA ALA A 101 -12.04 -9.68 5.60
C ALA A 101 -11.42 -11.02 5.97
N SER A 102 -11.91 -12.11 5.39
CA SER A 102 -11.33 -13.44 5.61
C SER A 102 -11.43 -14.34 4.40
N GLU A 103 -10.50 -15.31 4.28
CA GLU A 103 -10.51 -16.30 3.20
C GLU A 103 -10.52 -15.61 1.81
N VAL A 104 -9.67 -14.61 1.61
CA VAL A 104 -9.55 -13.89 0.33
C VAL A 104 -8.29 -14.35 -0.40
N LEU A 105 -8.45 -14.73 -1.66
CA LEU A 105 -7.36 -15.06 -2.57
C LEU A 105 -7.14 -13.90 -3.53
N VAL A 106 -5.93 -13.35 -3.57
CA VAL A 106 -5.47 -12.39 -4.57
C VAL A 106 -4.37 -13.08 -5.37
N SER A 107 -4.66 -13.51 -6.60
CA SER A 107 -3.70 -14.36 -7.33
C SER A 107 -3.63 -14.19 -8.84
N GLY A 108 -2.44 -14.28 -9.42
CA GLY A 108 -2.26 -14.18 -10.88
C GLY A 108 -2.48 -12.77 -11.43
N ASN A 109 -2.53 -11.74 -10.58
CA ASN A 109 -2.82 -10.37 -11.03
C ASN A 109 -1.53 -9.64 -11.46
N GLN A 110 -1.68 -8.75 -12.44
CA GLN A 110 -0.62 -7.88 -12.94
C GLN A 110 -0.96 -6.43 -12.59
N VAL A 111 -0.13 -5.82 -11.74
CA VAL A 111 -0.27 -4.41 -11.32
C VAL A 111 0.88 -3.61 -11.86
N GLU A 112 0.59 -2.50 -12.53
CA GLU A 112 1.60 -1.59 -13.09
C GLU A 112 1.27 -0.13 -12.74
N ASP A 113 2.28 0.61 -12.26
CA ASP A 113 2.21 2.06 -12.05
C ASP A 113 1.10 2.50 -11.09
N SER A 114 0.83 1.74 -10.02
CA SER A 114 -0.17 2.14 -9.02
C SER A 114 0.28 3.42 -8.31
N LEU A 115 -0.65 4.36 -8.14
CA LEU A 115 -0.38 5.64 -7.48
C LEU A 115 0.01 5.44 -6.02
N PHE A 116 -0.60 4.44 -5.37
CA PHE A 116 -0.32 4.02 -4.00
C PHE A 116 0.20 2.57 -4.01
N SER A 117 -0.13 1.77 -3.00
CA SER A 117 0.32 0.37 -2.94
C SER A 117 -0.19 -0.45 -4.12
N GLY A 118 0.59 -1.45 -4.54
CA GLY A 118 0.14 -2.39 -5.55
C GLY A 118 -0.99 -3.28 -5.01
N ILE A 119 -0.67 -4.08 -4.00
CA ILE A 119 -1.62 -4.91 -3.27
C ILE A 119 -1.55 -4.54 -1.79
N ARG A 120 -2.70 -4.26 -1.17
CA ARG A 120 -2.77 -3.79 0.22
C ARG A 120 -3.75 -4.62 1.02
N VAL A 121 -3.25 -5.34 2.02
CA VAL A 121 -4.03 -6.04 3.04
C VAL A 121 -3.91 -5.22 4.32
N ASP A 122 -4.98 -4.55 4.74
CA ASP A 122 -4.88 -3.53 5.79
C ASP A 122 -6.03 -3.59 6.82
N GLY A 123 -5.64 -3.83 8.08
CA GLY A 123 -6.50 -3.77 9.25
C GLY A 123 -6.69 -2.38 9.85
N ASN A 124 -5.98 -1.37 9.35
CA ASN A 124 -6.22 0.03 9.70
C ASN A 124 -6.03 0.93 8.46
N PRO A 125 -6.87 0.77 7.42
CA PRO A 125 -6.67 1.45 6.15
C PRO A 125 -6.81 2.97 6.22
N PHE A 126 -7.60 3.49 7.17
CA PHE A 126 -7.94 4.92 7.22
C PHE A 126 -7.42 5.65 8.47
N GLY A 127 -6.92 4.94 9.48
CA GLY A 127 -6.38 5.58 10.70
C GLY A 127 -7.38 6.37 11.56
N CYS A 128 -8.65 6.46 11.16
CA CYS A 128 -9.68 7.28 11.81
C CYS A 128 -10.44 6.57 12.92
N CYS A 129 -10.44 5.24 12.88
CA CYS A 129 -11.55 4.46 13.39
C CYS A 129 -11.02 3.18 14.07
N SER A 130 -11.74 2.68 15.07
CA SER A 130 -11.37 1.44 15.74
C SER A 130 -11.74 0.25 14.86
N TYR A 131 -10.74 -0.51 14.43
CA TYR A 131 -10.92 -1.79 13.74
C TYR A 131 -10.54 -2.91 14.71
N PRO A 132 -11.52 -3.58 15.33
CA PRO A 132 -11.24 -4.54 16.41
C PRO A 132 -10.48 -5.78 15.90
N THR A 133 -10.63 -6.14 14.63
CA THR A 133 -9.86 -7.21 13.99
C THR A 133 -9.37 -6.75 12.62
N GLY A 134 -8.20 -7.24 12.20
CA GLY A 134 -7.71 -7.05 10.84
C GLY A 134 -8.22 -8.11 9.87
N PRO A 135 -7.87 -8.02 8.58
CA PRO A 135 -8.01 -9.14 7.66
C PRO A 135 -7.26 -10.36 8.18
N THR A 136 -7.75 -11.57 7.89
CA THR A 136 -7.09 -12.81 8.29
C THR A 136 -7.29 -13.90 7.25
N SER A 137 -6.39 -14.89 7.16
CA SER A 137 -6.50 -15.95 6.15
C SER A 137 -6.55 -15.38 4.72
N ILE A 138 -5.68 -14.41 4.45
CA ILE A 138 -5.54 -13.80 3.13
C ILE A 138 -4.36 -14.46 2.42
N ALA A 139 -4.55 -14.86 1.17
CA ALA A 139 -3.50 -15.41 0.33
C ALA A 139 -3.20 -14.44 -0.82
N VAL A 140 -1.99 -13.90 -0.85
CA VAL A 140 -1.47 -13.09 -1.95
C VAL A 140 -0.46 -13.95 -2.71
N ALA A 141 -0.87 -14.53 -3.84
CA ALA A 141 -0.12 -15.61 -4.49
C ALA A 141 0.12 -15.35 -5.98
N ASP A 142 1.34 -15.51 -6.48
CA ASP A 142 1.64 -15.44 -7.93
C ASP A 142 1.18 -14.12 -8.58
N ASN A 143 1.38 -12.98 -7.91
CA ASN A 143 1.09 -11.67 -8.50
C ASN A 143 2.37 -10.99 -8.98
N THR A 144 2.26 -10.20 -10.03
CA THR A 144 3.32 -9.29 -10.48
C THR A 144 2.94 -7.86 -10.14
N VAL A 145 3.77 -7.15 -9.39
CA VAL A 145 3.62 -5.73 -9.06
C VAL A 145 4.83 -4.96 -9.58
N LYS A 146 4.61 -3.96 -10.42
CA LYS A 146 5.66 -3.11 -10.98
C LYS A 146 5.39 -1.65 -10.70
N ARG A 147 6.38 -0.96 -10.14
CA ARG A 147 6.37 0.51 -9.95
C ARG A 147 5.16 1.00 -9.16
N ALA A 148 4.96 0.43 -7.97
CA ALA A 148 3.96 0.94 -7.03
C ALA A 148 4.40 2.26 -6.37
N GLY A 149 3.44 3.06 -5.90
CA GLY A 149 3.70 4.31 -5.19
C GLY A 149 4.09 5.48 -6.08
N THR A 150 3.61 5.56 -7.33
CA THR A 150 4.05 6.61 -8.28
C THR A 150 3.62 8.02 -7.87
N ALA A 151 2.60 8.16 -7.02
CA ALA A 151 2.17 9.46 -6.51
C ALA A 151 2.85 9.82 -5.18
N VAL A 152 3.06 8.83 -4.31
CA VAL A 152 3.73 8.95 -3.01
C VAL A 152 4.44 7.63 -2.68
N PRO A 153 5.60 7.64 -2.00
CA PRO A 153 6.33 6.42 -1.62
C PRO A 153 5.43 5.41 -0.89
N GLN A 154 5.14 4.30 -1.54
CA GLN A 154 4.30 3.22 -1.04
C GLN A 154 4.84 1.86 -1.49
N ASP A 155 4.43 0.83 -0.77
CA ASP A 155 4.97 -0.52 -0.93
C ASP A 155 4.29 -1.27 -2.09
N GLY A 156 5.01 -2.20 -2.71
CA GLY A 156 4.42 -3.06 -3.74
C GLY A 156 3.31 -3.94 -3.18
N ILE A 157 3.61 -4.65 -2.10
CA ILE A 157 2.65 -5.44 -1.32
C ILE A 157 2.75 -5.02 0.16
N LEU A 158 1.65 -4.57 0.74
CA LEU A 158 1.56 -4.21 2.17
C LEU A 158 0.66 -5.19 2.91
N LEU A 159 1.17 -5.74 4.02
CA LEU A 159 0.40 -6.48 5.02
C LEU A 159 0.48 -5.71 6.32
N ASN A 160 -0.62 -5.06 6.68
CA ASN A 160 -0.70 -4.20 7.84
C ASN A 160 -1.80 -4.67 8.79
N ARG A 161 -1.44 -4.94 10.05
CA ARG A 161 -2.38 -5.37 11.10
C ARG A 161 -3.25 -6.54 10.66
N THR A 162 -2.64 -7.57 10.08
CA THR A 162 -3.30 -8.79 9.60
C THR A 162 -2.65 -10.02 10.24
N SER A 163 -3.33 -11.17 10.17
CA SER A 163 -2.78 -12.41 10.71
C SER A 163 -3.13 -13.66 9.89
N HIS A 164 -2.41 -14.75 10.12
CA HIS A 164 -2.65 -16.06 9.49
C HIS A 164 -2.73 -15.97 7.97
N SER A 165 -1.87 -15.16 7.36
CA SER A 165 -1.97 -14.82 5.94
C SER A 165 -0.67 -15.17 5.21
N THR A 166 -0.75 -15.42 3.92
CA THR A 166 0.37 -15.88 3.11
C THR A 166 0.67 -14.92 1.97
N VAL A 167 1.95 -14.77 1.67
CA VAL A 167 2.48 -14.03 0.53
C VAL A 167 3.44 -14.96 -0.17
N VAL A 168 3.04 -15.52 -1.30
CA VAL A 168 3.77 -16.62 -1.94
C VAL A 168 3.97 -16.38 -3.43
N GLU A 169 5.17 -16.66 -3.93
CA GLU A 169 5.47 -16.64 -5.38
C GLU A 169 5.17 -15.29 -6.08
N ASN A 170 5.17 -14.18 -5.35
CA ASN A 170 4.95 -12.87 -5.97
C ASN A 170 6.25 -12.29 -6.52
N ARG A 171 6.15 -11.54 -7.62
CA ARG A 171 7.23 -10.72 -8.15
C ARG A 171 6.91 -9.24 -7.97
N VAL A 172 7.76 -8.54 -7.21
CA VAL A 172 7.63 -7.11 -6.94
C VAL A 172 8.89 -6.38 -7.39
N GLU A 173 8.74 -5.35 -8.22
CA GLU A 173 9.87 -4.64 -8.80
C GLU A 173 9.63 -3.13 -8.91
N GLY A 174 10.62 -2.33 -8.50
CA GLY A 174 10.63 -0.89 -8.73
C GLY A 174 9.61 -0.09 -7.92
N SER A 175 9.11 -0.62 -6.80
CA SER A 175 8.21 0.12 -5.92
C SER A 175 8.92 1.32 -5.31
N ASN A 176 8.21 2.43 -5.13
CA ASN A 176 8.78 3.68 -4.59
C ASN A 176 9.03 3.65 -3.07
N ARG A 177 8.82 2.49 -2.42
CA ARG A 177 9.20 2.21 -1.03
C ARG A 177 9.68 0.77 -0.93
N ASP A 178 9.03 -0.09 -0.14
CA ASP A 178 9.43 -1.50 -0.02
C ASP A 178 8.79 -2.35 -1.13
N GLY A 179 9.41 -3.47 -1.46
CA GLY A 179 8.74 -4.49 -2.26
C GLY A 179 7.57 -5.10 -1.49
N ILE A 180 7.87 -5.70 -0.34
CA ILE A 180 6.87 -6.30 0.57
C ILE A 180 7.09 -5.76 2.00
N ASP A 181 6.11 -5.06 2.58
CA ASP A 181 6.13 -4.57 3.98
C ASP A 181 5.15 -5.38 4.83
N VAL A 182 5.66 -6.08 5.84
CA VAL A 182 4.89 -6.78 6.89
C VAL A 182 4.94 -5.95 8.18
N ARG A 183 3.86 -5.24 8.45
CA ARG A 183 3.76 -4.30 9.58
C ARG A 183 2.67 -4.70 10.56
N ASP A 184 3.01 -4.67 11.85
CA ASP A 184 2.08 -4.92 12.95
C ASP A 184 1.27 -6.23 12.78
N SER A 185 1.87 -7.25 12.17
CA SER A 185 1.17 -8.46 11.70
C SER A 185 1.81 -9.72 12.26
N THR A 186 1.03 -10.77 12.46
CA THR A 186 1.47 -12.01 13.10
C THR A 186 1.10 -13.24 12.30
N GLU A 187 1.89 -14.31 12.40
CA GLU A 187 1.63 -15.58 11.70
C GLU A 187 1.49 -15.38 10.18
N ILE A 188 2.36 -14.52 9.64
CA ILE A 188 2.49 -14.31 8.21
C ILE A 188 3.55 -15.24 7.65
N LEU A 189 3.23 -15.90 6.54
CA LEU A 189 4.17 -16.74 5.80
C LEU A 189 4.52 -16.04 4.48
N VAL A 190 5.77 -15.64 4.32
CA VAL A 190 6.30 -14.97 3.12
C VAL A 190 7.30 -15.90 2.44
N VAL A 191 6.91 -16.53 1.34
CA VAL A 191 7.66 -17.65 0.76
C VAL A 191 7.85 -17.52 -0.74
N ASP A 192 9.05 -17.84 -1.25
CA ASP A 192 9.34 -17.92 -2.68
C ASP A 192 9.02 -16.62 -3.45
N ASN A 193 9.06 -15.46 -2.79
CA ASN A 193 8.83 -14.18 -3.46
C ASN A 193 10.13 -13.62 -4.04
N GLN A 194 10.00 -12.84 -5.11
CA GLN A 194 11.06 -12.02 -5.68
C GLN A 194 10.75 -10.54 -5.46
N ALA A 195 11.59 -9.81 -4.73
CA ALA A 195 11.41 -8.39 -4.44
C ALA A 195 12.70 -7.60 -4.75
N ASP A 196 12.81 -7.12 -5.99
CA ASP A 196 14.04 -6.55 -6.52
C ASP A 196 13.91 -5.06 -6.86
N SER A 197 15.01 -4.32 -6.74
CA SER A 197 15.13 -2.94 -7.24
C SER A 197 14.05 -1.98 -6.69
N ASN A 198 13.61 -2.17 -5.45
CA ASN A 198 12.68 -1.26 -4.78
C ASN A 198 13.45 -0.11 -4.11
N ALA A 199 12.79 1.04 -3.98
CA ALA A 199 13.43 2.28 -3.55
C ALA A 199 13.84 2.29 -2.07
N ARG A 200 13.44 1.27 -1.30
CA ARG A 200 13.89 1.07 0.08
C ARG A 200 14.29 -0.37 0.33
N ASP A 201 13.42 -1.22 0.87
CA ASP A 201 13.77 -2.62 1.11
C ASP A 201 13.11 -3.59 0.12
N GLY A 202 13.72 -4.75 -0.10
CA GLY A 202 13.06 -5.83 -0.84
C GLY A 202 11.89 -6.38 -0.04
N ILE A 203 12.20 -6.97 1.13
CA ILE A 203 11.20 -7.38 2.12
C ILE A 203 11.54 -6.75 3.46
N ARG A 204 10.56 -6.09 4.08
CA ARG A 204 10.67 -5.50 5.42
C ARG A 204 9.63 -6.08 6.38
N ASN A 205 10.06 -6.37 7.60
CA ASN A 205 9.22 -6.74 8.73
C ASN A 205 9.42 -5.75 9.89
N ARG A 206 8.34 -5.16 10.40
CA ARG A 206 8.45 -4.03 11.36
C ARG A 206 7.24 -3.81 12.26
N GLY A 207 7.37 -2.82 13.14
CA GLY A 207 6.32 -2.43 14.09
C GLY A 207 6.18 -3.47 15.19
N THR A 208 4.97 -3.95 15.46
CA THR A 208 4.73 -5.02 16.44
C THR A 208 4.73 -6.43 15.83
N SER A 209 5.25 -6.59 14.60
CA SER A 209 5.24 -7.87 13.89
C SER A 209 6.05 -8.97 14.60
N ALA A 210 5.44 -10.13 14.80
CA ALA A 210 6.01 -11.28 15.52
C ALA A 210 5.41 -12.62 15.05
N GLY A 211 6.18 -13.70 15.16
CA GLY A 211 5.74 -15.04 14.76
C GLY A 211 5.62 -15.22 13.25
N ASN A 212 6.27 -14.36 12.46
CA ASN A 212 6.27 -14.43 11.01
C ASN A 212 7.42 -15.30 10.49
N SER A 213 7.22 -15.94 9.35
CA SER A 213 8.18 -16.82 8.69
C SER A 213 8.45 -16.34 7.27
N PHE A 214 9.72 -16.12 6.95
CA PHE A 214 10.21 -15.67 5.65
C PHE A 214 11.14 -16.75 5.10
N LYS A 215 10.74 -17.41 4.01
CA LYS A 215 11.47 -18.58 3.49
C LYS A 215 11.73 -18.48 1.99
N ASP A 216 12.93 -18.85 1.55
CA ASP A 216 13.26 -19.02 0.12
C ASP A 216 13.00 -17.77 -0.76
N ASN A 217 12.95 -16.57 -0.16
CA ASN A 217 12.72 -15.35 -0.92
C ASN A 217 14.02 -14.87 -1.58
N ARG A 218 13.90 -14.18 -2.71
CA ARG A 218 14.98 -13.51 -3.41
C ARG A 218 14.78 -11.99 -3.39
N MET A 219 15.77 -11.26 -2.92
CA MET A 219 15.73 -9.80 -2.85
C MET A 219 17.08 -9.23 -3.27
N HIS A 220 17.12 -8.45 -4.35
CA HIS A 220 18.37 -7.85 -4.84
C HIS A 220 18.20 -6.43 -5.36
N GLY A 221 19.24 -5.62 -5.15
CA GLY A 221 19.36 -4.28 -5.72
C GLY A 221 18.38 -3.28 -5.09
N ASN A 222 17.88 -3.57 -3.89
CA ASN A 222 17.05 -2.63 -3.13
C ASN A 222 17.94 -1.58 -2.44
N ALA A 223 17.42 -0.37 -2.26
CA ALA A 223 18.26 0.79 -1.95
C ALA A 223 18.75 0.87 -0.49
N GLU A 224 17.92 0.52 0.49
CA GLU A 224 18.27 0.53 1.91
C GLU A 224 18.84 -0.83 2.33
N HIS A 225 18.04 -1.90 2.26
CA HIS A 225 18.49 -3.28 2.43
C HIS A 225 17.68 -4.22 1.51
N ASP A 226 18.25 -5.36 1.12
CA ASP A 226 17.46 -6.37 0.44
C ASP A 226 16.45 -7.03 1.40
N ALA A 227 16.87 -7.32 2.63
CA ALA A 227 16.00 -7.88 3.67
C ALA A 227 16.12 -7.13 5.00
N HIS A 228 15.00 -6.77 5.63
CA HIS A 228 15.00 -5.96 6.84
C HIS A 228 14.01 -6.49 7.88
N ASP A 229 14.46 -6.75 9.09
CA ASP A 229 13.60 -7.15 10.21
C ASP A 229 13.94 -6.37 11.48
N GLU A 230 13.05 -5.46 11.88
CA GLU A 230 13.21 -4.66 13.11
C GLU A 230 13.04 -5.52 14.38
N ASN A 231 12.38 -6.68 14.27
CA ASN A 231 12.08 -7.60 15.37
C ASN A 231 12.67 -8.99 15.12
N ARG A 232 13.94 -9.04 14.68
CA ARG A 232 14.61 -10.26 14.19
C ARG A 232 14.49 -11.48 15.09
N THR A 233 14.45 -11.32 16.42
CA THR A 233 14.35 -12.44 17.38
C THR A 233 12.94 -13.00 17.52
N LEU A 234 11.92 -12.29 17.06
CA LEU A 234 10.51 -12.70 17.11
C LEU A 234 10.05 -13.36 15.81
N ASN A 235 10.89 -13.39 14.77
CA ASN A 235 10.53 -13.86 13.44
C ASN A 235 11.62 -14.79 12.88
N THR A 236 11.22 -15.64 11.95
CA THR A 236 12.12 -16.64 11.35
C THR A 236 12.41 -16.30 9.91
N TRP A 237 13.70 -16.23 9.56
CA TRP A 237 14.17 -16.10 8.19
C TRP A 237 15.00 -17.34 7.86
N THR A 238 14.69 -18.02 6.77
CA THR A 238 15.32 -19.29 6.39
C THR A 238 15.53 -19.29 4.89
N ASP A 239 16.74 -19.60 4.44
CA ASP A 239 17.05 -19.86 3.03
C ASP A 239 16.78 -18.68 2.08
N ASN A 240 16.74 -17.45 2.59
CA ASN A 240 16.56 -16.25 1.78
C ASN A 240 17.86 -15.81 1.09
N ILE A 241 17.77 -15.49 -0.20
CA ILE A 241 18.89 -15.10 -1.06
C ILE A 241 18.85 -13.59 -1.24
N CYS A 242 19.86 -12.90 -0.71
CA CYS A 242 19.98 -11.44 -0.79
C CYS A 242 21.41 -10.97 -0.55
N THR A 243 21.70 -9.68 -0.77
CA THR A 243 23.05 -9.12 -0.61
C THR A 243 23.17 -8.26 0.66
N THR A 244 22.17 -7.43 0.96
CA THR A 244 22.19 -6.55 2.14
C THR A 244 21.06 -6.87 3.09
N ASP A 245 21.33 -6.90 4.40
CA ASP A 245 20.31 -7.13 5.41
C ASP A 245 20.41 -6.23 6.64
N PHE A 246 19.28 -6.13 7.34
CA PHE A 246 19.18 -5.54 8.66
C PHE A 246 18.43 -6.46 9.63
N PRO A 247 19.00 -6.81 10.79
CA PRO A 247 20.38 -6.54 11.21
C PRO A 247 21.39 -7.27 10.30
N ALA A 248 22.52 -6.62 10.05
CA ALA A 248 23.52 -7.11 9.10
C ALA A 248 24.04 -8.52 9.45
N GLY A 249 24.06 -9.41 8.45
CA GLY A 249 24.56 -10.78 8.53
C GLY A 249 23.64 -11.75 9.26
N THR A 250 22.35 -11.44 9.42
CA THR A 250 21.41 -12.26 10.20
C THR A 250 20.27 -12.88 9.38
N ILE A 251 20.09 -12.45 8.13
CA ILE A 251 18.98 -12.83 7.26
C ILE A 251 19.50 -13.41 5.95
N CYS A 252 20.35 -12.67 5.23
CA CYS A 252 20.81 -13.07 3.91
C CYS A 252 21.72 -14.28 4.00
N ARG A 253 21.48 -15.26 3.13
CA ARG A 253 22.52 -16.23 2.79
C ARG A 253 23.47 -15.61 1.75
N PRO A 254 24.79 -15.84 1.90
CA PRO A 254 25.77 -15.49 0.87
C PRO A 254 25.56 -16.31 -0.41
#